data_AF-A0A143QC10-F1
#
_entry.id   AF-A0A143QC10-F1
#
_cell.length_a   1.000
_cell.length_b   1.000
_cell.length_c   1.000
_cell.angle_alpha   90.00
_cell.angle_beta   90.00
_cell.angle_gamma   90.00
#
_symmetry.space_group_name_H-M   'P 1'
#
loop_
_entity.id
_entity.type
_entity.pdbx_description
1 polymer ?
#
loop_
_entity_poly.entity_id
_entity_poly.type
_entity_poly.pdbx_seq_one_letter_code
_entity_poly.pdbx_strand_id
1 'polypeptide(L)' 'MQPGDHITLHPSATSTFEIVDLDDTHATVTPTGTDATAPGAYTFRIPRTHLTAT' A
#
# COMPACT_ATOMS: atom_id res chain seq x y z
N MET A 1 0.99 8.90 -7.45
CA MET A 1 0.97 7.43 -7.30
C MET A 1 1.95 6.84 -8.28
N GLN A 2 3.12 6.52 -7.75
CA GLN A 2 4.27 5.86 -8.38
C GLN A 2 4.95 4.97 -7.31
N PRO A 3 5.82 4.03 -7.70
CA PRO A 3 6.64 3.30 -6.74
C PRO A 3 7.42 4.26 -5.80
N GLY A 4 7.44 3.95 -4.51
CA GLY A 4 7.99 4.77 -3.44
C GLY A 4 6.98 5.71 -2.77
N ASP A 5 5.81 5.94 -3.38
CA ASP A 5 4.75 6.72 -2.73
C ASP A 5 4.15 5.95 -1.54
N HIS A 6 3.87 6.67 -0.46
CA HIS A 6 3.10 6.16 0.68
C HIS A 6 1.60 6.39 0.43
N ILE A 7 0.78 5.39 0.73
CA ILE A 7 -0.66 5.40 0.50
C ILE A 7 -1.42 4.74 1.65
N THR A 8 -2.72 5.00 1.72
CA THR A 8 -3.68 4.23 2.51
C THR A 8 -4.63 3.49 1.56
N LEU A 9 -5.20 2.37 2.00
CA LEU A 9 -6.15 1.59 1.20
C LEU A 9 -7.60 2.00 1.40
N HIS A 10 -7.84 2.90 2.35
CA HIS A 10 -9.14 3.51 2.64
C HIS A 10 -8.89 4.80 3.42
N PRO A 11 -9.68 5.87 3.23
CA PRO A 11 -9.50 7.13 3.95
C PRO A 11 -9.66 7.02 5.48
N SER A 12 -10.24 5.92 5.99
CA SER A 12 -10.29 5.61 7.42
C SER A 12 -9.28 4.55 7.87
N ALA A 13 -8.41 4.07 6.98
CA ALA A 13 -7.36 3.13 7.34
C ALA A 13 -6.25 3.88 8.08
N THR A 14 -5.80 3.30 9.19
CA THR A 14 -4.64 3.81 9.95
C THR A 14 -3.32 3.26 9.41
N SER A 15 -3.37 2.14 8.71
CA SER A 15 -2.19 1.49 8.14
C SER A 15 -1.75 2.20 6.86
N THR A 16 -0.45 2.49 6.79
CA THR A 16 0.19 3.10 5.63
C THR A 16 1.03 2.04 4.90
N PHE A 17 0.98 2.08 3.57
CA PHE A 17 1.70 1.17 2.70
C PHE A 17 2.58 1.95 1.72
N GLU A 18 3.69 1.35 1.32
CA GLU A 18 4.53 1.85 0.24
C GLU A 18 4.19 1.09 -1.05
N ILE A 19 4.07 1.81 -2.16
CA ILE A 19 3.94 1.19 -3.49
C ILE A 19 5.32 0.67 -3.91
N VAL A 20 5.47 -0.64 -4.11
CA VAL A 20 6.72 -1.26 -4.58
C VAL A 20 6.73 -1.50 -6.08
N ASP A 21 5.56 -1.71 -6.68
CA ASP A 21 5.38 -1.86 -8.13
C ASP A 21 4.00 -1.37 -8.54
N LEU A 22 3.88 -0.89 -9.78
CA LEU A 22 2.66 -0.27 -10.28
C LEU A 22 2.53 -0.45 -11.80
N ASP A 23 1.47 -1.13 -12.21
CA ASP A 23 1.05 -1.20 -13.62
C ASP A 23 -0.25 -0.41 -13.85
N ASP A 24 -0.85 -0.52 -15.03
CA ASP A 24 -2.05 0.25 -15.40
C ASP A 24 -3.29 -0.08 -14.54
N THR A 25 -3.32 -1.25 -13.90
CA THR A 25 -4.52 -1.79 -13.24
C THR A 25 -4.33 -2.09 -11.76
N HIS A 26 -3.11 -2.46 -11.35
CA HIS A 26 -2.79 -2.89 -9.99
C HIS A 26 -1.55 -2.20 -9.44
N ALA A 27 -1.50 -2.12 -8.11
CA ALA A 27 -0.29 -1.83 -7.36
C ALA A 27 0.10 -3.04 -6.51
N THR A 28 1.40 -3.29 -6.42
CA THR A 28 1.98 -4.12 -5.38
C THR A 28 2.40 -3.19 -4.26
N VAL A 29 1.95 -3.47 -3.04
CA VAL A 29 2.18 -2.60 -1.87
C VAL A 29 2.72 -3.41 -0.70
N THR A 30 3.55 -2.77 0.12
CA THR A 30 4.10 -3.37 1.34
C THR A 30 3.72 -2.53 2.57
N PRO A 31 3.37 -3.14 3.71
CA PRO A 31 3.13 -2.39 4.94
C PRO A 31 4.39 -1.62 5.37
N THR A 32 4.20 -0.45 5.99
CA THR A 32 5.29 0.40 6.49
C THR A 32 5.15 0.63 8.00
N GLY A 33 6.17 1.23 8.63
CA GLY A 33 6.13 1.57 10.05
C GLY A 33 6.00 0.35 10.97
N THR A 34 5.20 0.47 12.02
CA THR A 34 4.97 -0.64 12.98
C THR A 34 4.30 -1.84 12.33
N ASP A 35 3.44 -1.59 11.34
CA ASP A 35 2.70 -2.63 10.63
C ASP A 35 3.61 -3.50 9.76
N ALA A 36 4.78 -2.98 9.34
CA ALA A 36 5.80 -3.75 8.62
C ALA A 36 6.40 -4.89 9.46
N THR A 37 6.33 -4.77 10.79
CA THR A 37 6.90 -5.75 11.74
C THR A 37 5.84 -6.61 12.43
N ALA A 38 4.56 -6.34 12.16
CA ALA A 38 3.47 -7.09 12.74
C ALA A 38 3.48 -8.55 12.23
N PRO A 39 3.15 -9.54 13.08
CA PRO A 39 2.94 -10.90 12.60
C PRO A 39 1.87 -10.94 11.50
N GLY A 40 2.24 -11.47 10.33
CA GLY A 40 1.37 -11.45 9.16
C GLY A 40 1.49 -10.20 8.28
N ALA A 41 2.52 -9.38 8.47
CA ALA A 41 2.90 -8.37 7.49
C ALA A 41 3.46 -9.05 6.22
N TYR A 42 2.83 -8.80 5.08
CA TYR A 42 3.31 -9.27 3.79
C TYR A 42 2.99 -8.27 2.69
N THR A 43 3.81 -8.31 1.64
CA THR A 43 3.58 -7.56 0.40
C THR A 43 2.43 -8.21 -0.37
N PHE A 44 1.48 -7.42 -0.85
CA PHE A 44 0.34 -7.91 -1.63
C PHE A 44 -0.01 -6.98 -2.79
N ARG A 45 -0.86 -7.49 -3.67
CA ARG A 45 -1.28 -6.80 -4.90
C ARG A 45 -2.75 -6.42 -4.82
N ILE A 46 -3.08 -5.19 -5.19
CA ILE A 46 -4.43 -4.63 -5.07
C ILE A 46 -4.79 -3.76 -6.30
N PRO A 47 -6.06 -3.67 -6.71
CA PRO A 47 -6.48 -2.74 -7.77
C PRO A 47 -6.15 -1.29 -7.43
N ARG A 48 -5.74 -0.52 -8.45
CA ARG A 48 -5.42 0.91 -8.30
C ARG A 48 -6.57 1.76 -7.81
N THR A 49 -7.80 1.33 -8.08
CA THR A 49 -9.03 2.00 -7.63
C THR A 49 -9.20 2.00 -6.11
N HIS A 50 -8.45 1.17 -5.38
CA HIS A 50 -8.51 1.10 -3.92
C HIS A 50 -7.40 1.92 -3.24
N LEU A 51 -6.51 2.54 -4.01
CA LEU A 51 -5.44 3.35 -3.44
C LEU A 51 -5.95 4.76 -3.15
N THR A 52 -5.71 5.24 -1.93
CA THR A 52 -5.97 6.61 -1.52
C THR A 52 -4.63 7.28 -1.21
N ALA A 53 -4.29 8.36 -1.93
CA ALA A 53 -3.09 9.13 -1.63
C ALA A 53 -3.23 9.74 -0.23
N THR A 54 -2.18 9.61 0.58
CA THR A 54 -2.05 10.29 1.89
C THR A 54 -1.61 11.73 1.73
#